data_AF-A0A3B8WG83-F1
#
_entry.id   AF-A0A3B8WG83-F1
#
_cell.length_a   1.000
_cell.length_b   1.000
_cell.length_c   1.000
_cell.angle_alpha   90.00
_cell.angle_beta   90.00
_cell.angle_gamma   90.00
#
_symmetry.space_group_name_H-M   'P 1'
#
loop_
_entity.id
_entity.type
_entity.pdbx_description
1 polymer ?
#
loop_
_entity_poly.entity_id
_entity_poly.type
_entity_poly.pdbx_seq_one_letter_code
_entity_poly.pdbx_strand_id
1 'polypeptide(L)'
;DRASNDGDLVRRWCVAGRGLAIKSCLDMSDDLLAGRVTTIMPDYAPPVSELWLICPTRQSITPAMRLLRDDLRAKVGELMNAMIAGGFFPPDRLSGGKKDA
;
A
#
# COMPACT_ATOMS: atom_id res chain seq x y z
N ASP A 1 -20.29 -15.39 10.32
CA ASP A 1 -19.67 -14.82 9.12
C ASP A 1 -19.19 -13.41 9.43
N ARG A 2 -17.98 -13.00 9.02
CA ARG A 2 -17.46 -11.65 9.28
C ARG A 2 -17.29 -10.90 7.97
N ALA A 3 -18.05 -9.83 7.77
CA ALA A 3 -17.91 -8.92 6.64
C ALA A 3 -17.87 -7.48 7.14
N SER A 4 -17.04 -6.65 6.53
CA SER A 4 -16.95 -5.22 6.83
C SER A 4 -16.47 -4.46 5.60
N ASN A 5 -16.88 -3.20 5.50
CA ASN A 5 -16.40 -2.23 4.51
C ASN A 5 -15.23 -1.38 5.04
N ASP A 6 -14.80 -1.59 6.29
CA ASP A 6 -13.67 -0.91 6.90
C ASP A 6 -12.39 -1.75 6.76
N GLY A 7 -11.43 -1.21 6.00
CA GLY A 7 -10.16 -1.87 5.73
C GLY A 7 -9.26 -2.05 6.95
N ASP A 8 -9.34 -1.18 7.97
CA ASP A 8 -8.59 -1.32 9.22
C ASP A 8 -9.22 -2.39 10.13
N LEU A 9 -10.55 -2.46 10.18
CA LEU A 9 -11.22 -3.54 10.93
C LEU A 9 -10.82 -4.92 10.40
N VAL A 10 -10.83 -5.09 9.08
CA VAL A 10 -10.40 -6.33 8.41
C VAL A 10 -8.92 -6.62 8.70
N ARG A 11 -8.06 -5.59 8.67
CA ARG A 11 -6.64 -5.72 9.06
C ARG A 11 -6.49 -6.24 10.49
N ARG A 12 -7.18 -5.63 11.46
CA ARG A 12 -7.13 -6.03 12.87
C ARG A 12 -7.62 -7.46 13.08
N TRP A 13 -8.64 -7.90 12.34
CA TRP A 13 -9.07 -9.29 12.35
C TRP A 13 -7.98 -10.23 11.82
N CYS A 14 -7.33 -9.89 10.71
CA CYS A 14 -6.25 -10.69 10.14
C CYS A 14 -5.08 -10.82 11.14
N VAL A 15 -4.63 -9.72 11.74
CA VAL A 15 -3.56 -9.71 12.76
C VAL A 15 -3.96 -10.52 14.00
N ALA A 16 -5.23 -10.52 14.38
CA ALA A 16 -5.74 -11.32 15.50
C ALA A 16 -5.99 -12.80 15.16
N GLY A 17 -5.54 -13.28 13.99
CA GLY A 17 -5.70 -14.68 13.57
C GLY A 17 -7.15 -15.07 13.29
N ARG A 18 -8.00 -14.11 12.88
CA ARG A 18 -9.43 -14.32 12.65
C ARG A 18 -9.80 -14.64 11.21
N GLY A 19 -8.81 -14.85 10.34
CA GLY A 19 -9.01 -15.24 8.94
C GLY A 19 -7.88 -14.76 8.04
N LEU A 20 -8.11 -14.90 6.73
CA LEU A 20 -7.24 -14.40 5.66
C LEU A 20 -7.87 -13.15 5.05
N ALA A 21 -7.04 -12.21 4.60
CA ALA A 21 -7.50 -11.00 3.93
C ALA A 21 -6.62 -10.68 2.72
N ILE A 22 -7.25 -10.28 1.61
CA ILE A 22 -6.55 -9.68 0.48
C ILE A 22 -6.53 -8.17 0.72
N LYS A 23 -5.34 -7.61 0.89
CA LYS A 23 -5.13 -6.19 1.16
C LYS A 23 -3.91 -5.66 0.42
N SER A 24 -3.82 -4.34 0.30
CA SER A 24 -2.63 -3.66 -0.19
C SER A 24 -1.43 -3.96 0.72
N CYS A 25 -0.27 -4.18 0.12
CA CYS A 25 0.98 -4.31 0.86
C CYS A 25 1.32 -3.04 1.65
N LEU A 26 0.88 -1.87 1.17
CA LEU A 26 1.06 -0.60 1.87
C LEU A 26 0.32 -0.60 3.22
N ASP A 27 -0.97 -0.99 3.22
CA ASP A 27 -1.80 -1.06 4.44
C ASP A 27 -1.27 -2.05 5.48
N MET A 28 -0.63 -3.13 5.00
CA MET A 28 -0.15 -4.23 5.84
C MET A 28 1.36 -4.14 6.13
N SER A 29 2.04 -3.11 5.61
CA SER A 29 3.50 -2.98 5.63
C SER A 29 4.08 -3.10 7.04
N ASP A 30 3.52 -2.36 7.99
CA ASP A 30 3.95 -2.40 9.40
C ASP A 30 3.79 -3.79 10.04
N ASP A 31 2.73 -4.53 9.69
CA ASP A 31 2.51 -5.88 10.25
C ASP A 31 3.38 -6.93 9.57
N LEU A 32 3.60 -6.78 8.26
CA LEU A 32 4.46 -7.64 7.46
C LEU A 32 5.92 -7.50 7.90
N LEU A 33 6.44 -6.27 7.97
CA LEU A 33 7.81 -5.98 8.41
C LEU A 33 8.06 -6.41 9.86
N ALA A 34 7.05 -6.33 10.71
CA ALA A 34 7.14 -6.79 12.10
C ALA A 34 6.89 -8.30 12.28
N GLY A 35 6.59 -9.05 11.22
CA GLY A 35 6.29 -10.48 11.28
C GLY A 35 5.01 -10.84 12.02
N ARG A 36 4.07 -9.89 12.20
CA ARG A 36 2.75 -10.13 12.83
C ARG A 36 1.79 -10.88 11.91
N VAL A 37 2.02 -10.79 10.61
CA VAL A 37 1.26 -11.50 9.56
C VAL A 37 2.22 -12.06 8.53
N THR A 38 1.75 -13.02 7.74
CA THR A 38 2.53 -13.63 6.66
C THR A 38 1.75 -13.63 5.35
N THR A 39 2.46 -13.48 4.23
CA THR A 39 1.88 -13.61 2.90
C THR A 39 1.61 -15.07 2.60
N ILE A 40 0.41 -15.36 2.09
CA ILE A 40 0.05 -16.68 1.57
C ILE A 40 -0.03 -16.62 0.04
N MET A 41 0.17 -17.76 -0.62
CA MET A 41 0.11 -17.88 -2.08
C MET A 41 1.10 -16.96 -2.82
N PRO A 42 2.42 -17.15 -2.65
CA PRO A 42 3.44 -16.29 -3.27
C PRO A 42 3.36 -16.25 -4.81
N ASP A 43 2.84 -17.31 -5.43
CA ASP A 43 2.68 -17.41 -6.89
C ASP A 43 1.45 -16.67 -7.42
N TYR A 44 0.58 -16.17 -6.53
CA TYR A 44 -0.59 -15.40 -6.92
C TYR A 44 -0.25 -13.90 -6.95
N ALA A 45 -0.35 -13.30 -8.13
CA ALA A 45 -0.18 -11.87 -8.32
C ALA A 45 -1.54 -11.17 -8.28
N PRO A 46 -1.92 -10.51 -7.17
CA PRO A 46 -3.12 -9.67 -7.17
C PRO A 46 -2.93 -8.49 -8.13
N PRO A 47 -4.02 -7.93 -8.69
CA PRO A 47 -3.94 -6.76 -9.54
C PRO A 47 -3.18 -5.62 -8.87
N VAL A 48 -2.29 -4.97 -9.61
CA VAL A 48 -1.58 -3.78 -9.12
C VAL A 48 -2.59 -2.64 -9.00
N SER A 49 -2.59 -1.98 -7.83
CA SER A 49 -3.41 -0.79 -7.58
C SER A 49 -2.52 0.44 -7.47
N GLU A 50 -3.04 1.58 -7.92
CA GLU A 50 -2.36 2.87 -7.86
C GLU A 50 -2.81 3.67 -6.63
N LEU A 51 -1.87 4.37 -6.01
CA LEU A 51 -2.15 5.32 -4.93
C LEU A 51 -2.26 6.73 -5.51
N TRP A 52 -3.47 7.30 -5.47
CA TRP A 52 -3.76 8.62 -6.03
C TRP A 52 -3.86 9.68 -4.95
N LEU A 53 -3.26 10.84 -5.22
CA LEU A 53 -3.45 12.07 -4.45
C LEU A 53 -4.34 13.03 -5.25
N ILE A 54 -5.62 13.09 -4.91
CA ILE A 54 -6.63 13.80 -5.69
C ILE A 54 -6.76 15.25 -5.20
N CYS A 55 -6.58 16.21 -6.11
CA CYS A 55 -6.85 17.64 -5.89
C CYS A 55 -8.09 18.04 -6.70
N PRO A 56 -9.24 18.35 -6.07
CA PRO A 56 -10.50 18.59 -6.80
C PRO A 56 -10.47 19.78 -7.75
N THR A 57 -9.61 20.77 -7.48
CA THR A 57 -9.47 21.97 -8.32
C THR A 57 -8.00 22.35 -8.50
N ARG A 58 -7.69 23.12 -9.55
CA ARG A 58 -6.34 23.68 -9.75
C ARG A 58 -5.91 24.60 -8.61
N GLN A 59 -6.85 25.29 -7.97
CA GLN A 59 -6.59 26.16 -6.81
C GLN A 59 -6.14 25.37 -5.58
N SER A 60 -6.54 24.09 -5.48
CA SER A 60 -6.08 23.17 -4.43
C SER A 60 -4.60 22.78 -4.57
N ILE A 61 -3.96 23.04 -5.72
CA ILE A 61 -2.54 22.72 -5.97
C ILE A 61 -1.66 23.88 -5.46
N THR A 62 -1.60 24.03 -4.15
CA THR A 62 -0.78 25.05 -3.48
C THR A 62 0.69 24.59 -3.35
N PRO A 63 1.64 25.49 -3.03
CA PRO A 63 3.02 25.10 -2.70
C PRO A 63 3.09 24.07 -1.55
N ALA A 64 2.26 24.24 -0.51
CA ALA A 64 2.18 23.28 0.58
C ALA A 64 1.67 21.90 0.12
N MET A 65 0.69 21.86 -0.80
CA MET A 65 0.20 20.61 -1.39
C MET A 65 1.28 19.89 -2.20
N ARG A 66 2.13 20.65 -2.92
CA ARG A 66 3.28 20.09 -3.64
C ARG A 66 4.31 19.50 -2.69
N LEU A 67 4.63 20.21 -1.61
CA LEU A 67 5.53 19.70 -0.57
C LEU A 67 5.00 18.41 0.04
N LEU A 68 3.72 18.38 0.42
CA LEU A 68 3.07 17.17 0.94
C LEU A 68 3.15 16.00 -0.05
N ARG A 69 2.88 16.24 -1.34
CA ARG A 69 3.00 15.20 -2.37
C ARG A 69 4.42 14.65 -2.42
N ASP A 70 5.42 15.52 -2.38
CA ASP A 70 6.82 15.13 -2.50
C ASP A 70 7.28 14.35 -1.26
N ASP A 71 6.89 14.79 -0.06
CA ASP A 71 7.14 14.09 1.20
C ASP A 71 6.45 12.72 1.25
N LEU A 72 5.18 12.64 0.82
CA LEU A 72 4.44 11.38 0.72
C LEU A 72 5.12 10.43 -0.28
N ARG A 73 5.57 10.92 -1.43
CA ARG A 73 6.27 10.11 -2.42
C ARG A 73 7.58 9.57 -1.88
N ALA A 74 8.37 10.39 -1.18
CA ALA A 74 9.62 9.95 -0.56
C ALA A 74 9.35 8.86 0.49
N LYS A 75 8.44 9.11 1.43
CA LYS A 75 8.13 8.18 2.52
C LYS A 75 7.53 6.85 2.03
N VAL A 76 6.62 6.91 1.06
CA VAL A 76 6.06 5.70 0.44
C VAL A 76 7.15 4.95 -0.33
N GLY A 77 8.04 5.66 -1.03
CA GLY A 77 9.17 5.04 -1.73
C GLY A 77 10.11 4.30 -0.78
N GLU A 78 10.49 4.91 0.35
CA GLU A 78 11.31 4.28 1.40
C GLU A 78 10.65 3.01 1.95
N LEU A 79 9.36 3.10 2.28
CA LEU A 79 8.60 1.97 2.80
C LEU A 79 8.49 0.84 1.78
N MET A 80 8.23 1.16 0.51
CA MET A 80 8.16 0.18 -0.57
C MET A 80 9.51 -0.50 -0.80
N ASN A 81 10.62 0.23 -0.72
CA ASN A 81 11.96 -0.33 -0.78
C ASN A 81 12.24 -1.28 0.41
N ALA A 82 11.81 -0.92 1.62
CA ALA A 82 11.92 -1.80 2.78
C ALA A 82 11.11 -3.10 2.59
N MET A 83 9.93 -3.00 1.98
CA MET A 83 9.11 -4.18 1.66
C MET A 83 9.75 -5.09 0.61
N ILE A 84 10.40 -4.53 -0.41
CA ILE A 84 11.15 -5.30 -1.40
C ILE A 84 12.35 -5.99 -0.74
N ALA A 85 13.10 -5.27 0.11
CA ALA A 85 14.22 -5.82 0.85
C ALA A 85 13.79 -6.96 1.80
N GLY A 86 12.57 -6.88 2.36
CA GLY A 86 11.94 -7.94 3.15
C GLY A 86 11.39 -9.10 2.32
N GLY A 87 11.45 -9.05 0.99
CA GLY A 87 11.02 -10.14 0.10
C GLY A 87 9.50 -10.27 -0.08
N PHE A 88 8.72 -9.22 0.22
CA PHE A 88 7.26 -9.29 0.15
C PHE A 88 6.68 -9.22 -1.27
N PHE A 89 7.40 -8.58 -2.20
CA PHE A 89 7.05 -8.53 -3.63
C PHE A 89 8.26 -8.13 -4.48
N PRO A 90 8.27 -8.46 -5.79
CA PRO A 90 9.39 -8.13 -6.66
C PRO A 90 9.44 -6.63 -7.03
N PRO A 91 10.63 -6.08 -7.34
CA PRO A 91 10.84 -4.64 -7.55
C PRO A 91 10.15 -4.09 -8.82
N ASP A 92 9.89 -4.96 -9.80
CA ASP A 92 9.14 -4.63 -11.02
C ASP A 92 7.69 -4.18 -10.74
N ARG A 93 7.14 -4.47 -9.55
CA ARG A 93 5.80 -4.00 -9.18
C ARG A 93 5.71 -2.52 -8.85
N LEU A 94 6.83 -1.83 -8.64
CA LEU A 94 6.83 -0.37 -8.44
C LEU A 94 6.91 0.41 -9.75
N SER A 95 7.09 -0.23 -10.92
CA SER A 95 7.27 0.47 -12.20
C SER A 95 5.96 0.90 -12.89
N GLY A 96 4.86 1.05 -12.14
CA GLY A 96 3.57 1.45 -12.69
C GLY A 96 3.52 2.93 -13.10
N GLY A 97 3.33 3.20 -14.40
CA GLY A 97 2.70 4.44 -14.88
C GLY A 97 3.56 5.46 -15.62
N LYS A 98 4.46 5.07 -16.53
CA LYS A 98 4.83 5.97 -17.65
C LYS A 98 3.84 5.73 -18.79
N LYS A 99 2.75 6.50 -18.84
CA LYS A 99 1.98 6.84 -20.05
C LYS A 99 0.95 7.94 -19.76
N ASP A 100 1.13 9.02 -20.53
CA ASP A 100 0.17 10.00 -20.98
C ASP A 100 -0.28 11.11 -20.00
N ALA A 101 0.18 12.31 -20.37
CA ALA A 101 -0.28 13.62 -19.94
C ALA A 101 -1.59 14.02 -20.65
#